data_AF-A0A3P3QY37-F1
#
_entry.id   AF-A0A3P3QY37-F1
#
_cell.length_a   1.000
_cell.length_b   1.000
_cell.length_c   1.000
_cell.angle_alpha   90.00
_cell.angle_beta   90.00
_cell.angle_gamma   90.00
#
_symmetry.space_group_name_H-M   'P 1'
#
loop_
_entity.id
_entity.type
_entity.pdbx_description
1 polymer ?
#
loop_
_entity_poly.entity_id
_entity_poly.type
_entity_poly.pdbx_seq_one_letter_code
_entity_poly.pdbx_strand_id
1 'polypeptide(L)'
;MKYNFDYDINESGMLIPKGLAFRNRYVEVPREDRFRKLYSYILIDIDLSYALEFLVRCINMYDDIDRTCYFQMAVIKYSKCYSPSKKDGRSQLSATKVYKGIEEDPIGCHNKFIEMRNKYFSHDENDFKASKLGAILNIDERKMMGIAYPQMQAKFDYFETIAILMKLCEITKNWIGEELDKEIECVRLYVEQRGFDKLNGYKDLKISNT
;
A
#
# COMPACT_ATOMS: atom_id res chain seq x y z
N MET A 1 6.30 -22.26 -12.48
CA MET A 1 7.37 -22.22 -11.45
C MET A 1 7.85 -20.79 -11.28
N LYS A 2 7.68 -20.22 -10.08
CA LYS A 2 8.13 -18.88 -9.72
C LYS A 2 9.58 -18.96 -9.25
N TYR A 3 10.40 -18.06 -9.76
CA TYR A 3 11.77 -17.93 -9.29
C TYR A 3 11.98 -16.55 -8.69
N ASN A 4 12.37 -16.53 -7.42
CA ASN A 4 12.91 -15.34 -6.79
C ASN A 4 14.42 -15.48 -6.82
N PHE A 5 15.09 -14.70 -7.66
CA PHE A 5 16.54 -14.65 -7.72
C PHE A 5 17.01 -13.30 -7.19
N ASP A 6 18.14 -13.29 -6.51
CA ASP A 6 18.92 -12.08 -6.35
C ASP A 6 19.41 -11.61 -7.73
N TYR A 7 19.58 -10.31 -7.87
CA TYR A 7 20.07 -9.70 -9.11
C TYR A 7 21.11 -8.63 -8.81
N ASP A 8 22.03 -8.45 -9.74
CA ASP A 8 22.88 -7.25 -9.82
C ASP A 8 22.37 -6.32 -10.92
N ILE A 9 22.81 -5.06 -10.84
CA ILE A 9 22.67 -4.08 -11.90
C ILE A 9 24.09 -3.76 -12.39
N ASN A 10 24.37 -4.00 -13.68
CA ASN A 10 25.68 -3.66 -14.23
C ASN A 10 25.78 -2.16 -14.58
N GLU A 11 26.97 -1.72 -15.00
CA GLU A 11 27.25 -0.31 -15.38
C GLU A 11 26.32 0.24 -16.47
N SER A 12 25.71 -0.63 -17.27
CA SER A 12 24.77 -0.26 -18.34
C SER A 12 23.29 -0.29 -17.92
N GLY A 13 23.01 -0.52 -16.63
CA GLY A 13 21.66 -0.61 -16.06
C GLY A 13 20.95 -1.94 -16.30
N MET A 14 21.66 -2.98 -16.76
CA MET A 14 21.06 -4.30 -17.01
C MET A 14 20.96 -5.12 -15.73
N LEU A 15 19.82 -5.79 -15.57
CA LEU A 15 19.56 -6.75 -14.50
C LEU A 15 20.22 -8.11 -14.82
N ILE A 16 21.06 -8.59 -13.91
CA ILE A 16 21.77 -9.87 -14.03
C ILE A 16 21.38 -10.79 -12.88
N PRO A 17 20.64 -11.89 -13.14
CA PRO A 17 20.32 -12.89 -12.12
C PRO A 17 21.56 -13.56 -11.55
N LYS A 18 21.62 -13.71 -10.22
CA LYS A 18 22.70 -14.39 -9.50
C LYS A 18 22.39 -15.86 -9.24
N GLY A 19 23.45 -16.63 -8.96
CA GLY A 19 23.35 -18.00 -8.45
C GLY A 19 22.93 -19.04 -9.49
N LEU A 20 22.87 -18.68 -10.77
CA LEU A 20 22.55 -19.63 -11.84
C LEU A 20 23.80 -20.36 -12.31
N ALA A 21 23.74 -21.70 -12.32
CA ALA A 21 24.83 -22.58 -12.76
C ALA A 21 25.05 -22.60 -14.29
N PHE A 22 24.40 -21.69 -15.01
CA PHE A 22 24.44 -21.63 -16.47
C PHE A 22 24.48 -20.17 -16.95
N ARG A 23 25.04 -19.98 -18.15
CA ARG A 23 24.99 -18.70 -18.84
C ARG A 23 23.54 -18.36 -19.14
N ASN A 24 23.12 -17.17 -18.72
CA ASN A 24 21.75 -16.73 -18.82
C ASN A 24 21.67 -15.33 -19.46
N ARG A 25 20.48 -14.99 -19.94
CA ARG A 25 20.07 -13.63 -20.29
C ARG A 25 18.75 -13.36 -19.62
N TYR A 26 18.63 -12.21 -18.95
CA TYR A 26 17.35 -11.77 -18.42
C TYR A 26 16.73 -10.80 -19.41
N VAL A 27 15.69 -11.26 -20.11
CA VAL A 27 15.05 -10.49 -21.19
C VAL A 27 13.73 -9.87 -20.72
N GLU A 28 13.42 -8.70 -21.27
CA GLU A 28 12.16 -8.01 -21.02
C GLU A 28 11.04 -8.66 -21.86
N VAL A 29 10.04 -9.21 -21.17
CA VAL A 29 8.80 -9.61 -21.82
C VAL A 29 8.01 -8.34 -22.18
N PRO A 30 7.63 -8.13 -23.46
CA PRO A 30 6.89 -6.95 -23.87
C PRO A 30 5.66 -6.72 -23.01
N ARG A 31 5.41 -5.47 -22.63
CA ARG A 31 4.19 -5.12 -21.88
C ARG A 31 2.98 -5.34 -22.78
N GLU A 32 2.03 -6.12 -22.28
CA GLU A 32 0.75 -6.36 -22.91
C GLU A 32 -0.37 -6.15 -21.90
N ASP A 33 -1.55 -5.72 -22.35
CA ASP A 33 -2.70 -5.47 -21.48
C ASP A 33 -3.11 -6.70 -20.66
N ARG A 34 -2.89 -7.91 -21.21
CA ARG A 34 -3.14 -9.17 -20.51
C ARG A 34 -2.31 -9.32 -19.21
N PHE A 35 -1.16 -8.66 -19.11
CA PHE A 35 -0.29 -8.72 -17.94
C PHE A 35 -0.54 -7.59 -16.93
N ARG A 36 -1.52 -6.71 -17.21
CA ARG A 36 -1.80 -5.53 -16.37
C ARG A 36 -2.08 -5.89 -14.91
N LYS A 37 -2.74 -7.03 -14.66
CA LYS A 37 -3.01 -7.54 -13.31
C LYS A 37 -1.73 -7.89 -12.57
N LEU A 38 -0.83 -8.65 -13.20
CA LEU A 38 0.47 -9.00 -12.64
C LEU A 38 1.23 -7.76 -12.17
N TYR A 39 1.36 -6.74 -13.03
CA TYR A 39 2.02 -5.49 -12.66
C TYR A 39 1.30 -4.76 -11.51
N SER A 40 -0.03 -4.77 -11.50
CA SER A 40 -0.81 -4.15 -10.42
C SER A 40 -0.56 -4.84 -9.09
N TYR A 41 -0.59 -6.18 -9.07
CA TYR A 41 -0.38 -6.98 -7.87
C TYR A 41 1.05 -6.86 -7.32
N ILE A 42 2.08 -6.78 -8.17
CA ILE A 42 3.46 -6.51 -7.73
C ILE A 42 3.53 -5.17 -6.98
N LEU A 43 2.93 -4.11 -7.53
CA LEU A 43 2.93 -2.79 -6.88
C LEU A 43 2.10 -2.76 -5.58
N ILE A 44 1.05 -3.58 -5.50
CA ILE A 44 0.24 -3.73 -4.30
C ILE A 44 1.03 -4.47 -3.21
N ASP A 45 1.73 -5.56 -3.55
CA ASP A 45 2.57 -6.32 -2.61
C ASP A 45 3.68 -5.44 -1.99
N ILE A 46 4.29 -4.57 -2.82
CA ILE A 46 5.25 -3.56 -2.35
C ILE A 46 4.60 -2.60 -1.36
N ASP A 47 3.44 -2.02 -1.70
CA ASP A 47 2.77 -1.06 -0.82
C ASP A 47 2.31 -1.72 0.51
N LEU A 48 1.83 -2.97 0.47
CA LEU A 48 1.47 -3.72 1.68
C LEU A 48 2.70 -4.06 2.54
N SER A 49 3.82 -4.39 1.92
CA SER A 49 5.08 -4.64 2.63
C SER A 49 5.57 -3.39 3.35
N TYR A 50 5.49 -2.22 2.70
CA TYR A 50 5.78 -0.95 3.36
C TYR A 50 4.77 -0.62 4.47
N ALA A 51 3.48 -0.90 4.28
CA ALA A 51 2.48 -0.68 5.31
C ALA A 51 2.80 -1.48 6.59
N LEU A 52 3.14 -2.77 6.44
CA LEU A 52 3.55 -3.63 7.55
C LEU A 52 4.82 -3.12 8.24
N GLU A 53 5.84 -2.74 7.48
CA GLU A 53 7.08 -2.17 8.03
C GLU A 53 6.80 -0.89 8.83
N PHE A 54 5.94 -0.01 8.33
CA PHE A 54 5.54 1.20 9.07
C PHE A 54 4.77 0.86 10.34
N LEU A 55 3.91 -0.15 10.34
CA LEU A 55 3.19 -0.58 11.56
C LEU A 55 4.14 -1.16 12.60
N VAL A 56 5.12 -1.97 12.18
CA VAL A 56 6.18 -2.49 13.08
C VAL A 56 6.98 -1.33 13.68
N ARG A 57 7.37 -0.34 12.88
CA ARG A 57 8.04 0.86 13.40
C ARG A 57 7.16 1.62 14.38
N CYS A 58 5.88 1.81 14.05
CA CYS A 58 4.93 2.52 14.90
C CYS A 58 4.81 1.90 16.30
N ILE A 59 4.81 0.57 16.41
CA ILE A 59 4.76 -0.14 17.71
C ILE A 59 6.02 0.13 18.55
N ASN A 60 7.17 0.26 17.90
CA ASN A 60 8.47 0.37 18.55
C ASN A 60 8.89 1.81 18.89
N MET A 61 8.15 2.82 18.43
CA MET A 61 8.43 4.22 18.77
C MET A 61 7.77 4.60 20.10
N TYR A 62 8.36 5.53 20.83
CA TYR A 62 7.79 6.10 22.05
C TYR A 62 7.29 7.53 21.86
N ASP A 63 7.80 8.24 20.86
CA ASP A 63 7.37 9.59 20.51
C ASP A 63 6.03 9.57 19.75
N ASP A 64 5.11 10.45 20.16
CA ASP A 64 3.77 10.50 19.60
C ASP A 64 3.78 11.00 18.14
N ILE A 65 4.69 11.92 17.77
CA ILE A 65 4.77 12.44 16.40
C ILE A 65 5.24 11.34 15.46
N ASP A 66 6.31 10.64 15.81
CA ASP A 66 6.83 9.53 15.01
C ASP A 66 5.78 8.42 14.84
N ARG A 67 5.06 8.07 15.92
CA ARG A 67 3.94 7.11 15.85
C ARG A 67 2.86 7.57 14.87
N THR A 68 2.42 8.83 14.99
CA THR A 68 1.43 9.40 14.08
C THR A 68 1.91 9.33 12.64
N CYS A 69 3.15 9.72 12.35
CA CYS A 69 3.72 9.69 11.01
C CYS A 69 3.72 8.27 10.42
N TYR A 70 4.26 7.28 11.15
CA TYR A 70 4.31 5.91 10.66
C TYR A 70 2.91 5.31 10.47
N PHE A 71 2.01 5.53 11.43
CA PHE A 71 0.65 5.02 11.33
C PHE A 71 -0.11 5.62 10.14
N GLN A 72 -0.03 6.94 9.94
CA GLN A 72 -0.64 7.61 8.78
C GLN A 72 -0.07 7.06 7.48
N MET A 73 1.25 6.88 7.38
CA MET A 73 1.89 6.31 6.20
C MET A 73 1.43 4.87 5.93
N ALA A 74 1.28 4.05 6.97
CA ALA A 74 0.74 2.69 6.83
C ALA A 74 -0.70 2.71 6.29
N VAL A 75 -1.56 3.54 6.86
CA VAL A 75 -2.96 3.70 6.41
C VAL A 75 -3.03 4.17 4.96
N ILE A 76 -2.18 5.12 4.56
CA ILE A 76 -2.12 5.61 3.17
C ILE A 76 -1.68 4.47 2.24
N LYS A 77 -0.61 3.75 2.58
CA LYS A 77 -0.09 2.63 1.77
C LYS A 77 -1.14 1.54 1.57
N TYR A 78 -1.79 1.12 2.65
CA TYR A 78 -2.91 0.17 2.61
C TYR A 78 -4.08 0.70 1.76
N SER A 79 -4.56 1.90 2.05
CA SER A 79 -5.73 2.49 1.38
C SER A 79 -5.51 2.65 -0.13
N LYS A 80 -4.27 2.96 -0.53
CA LYS A 80 -3.89 3.10 -1.93
C LYS A 80 -4.12 1.81 -2.72
N CYS A 81 -4.06 0.63 -2.09
CA CYS A 81 -4.28 -0.66 -2.76
C CYS A 81 -5.74 -0.87 -3.21
N TYR A 82 -6.67 -0.19 -2.54
CA TYR A 82 -8.11 -0.24 -2.80
C TYR A 82 -8.65 1.00 -3.49
N SER A 83 -7.78 1.98 -3.75
CA SER A 83 -8.17 3.23 -4.38
C SER A 83 -8.05 3.13 -5.90
N PRO A 84 -9.00 3.67 -6.66
CA PRO A 84 -8.91 3.69 -8.11
C PRO A 84 -7.75 4.60 -8.51
N SER A 85 -6.98 4.16 -9.50
CA SER A 85 -6.04 5.04 -10.19
C SER A 85 -6.76 5.78 -11.33
N LYS A 86 -6.32 7.00 -11.64
CA LYS A 86 -6.73 7.67 -12.89
C LYS A 86 -6.12 6.92 -14.09
N LYS A 87 -6.61 7.20 -15.30
CA LYS A 87 -6.26 6.55 -16.59
C LYS A 87 -4.79 6.06 -16.62
N ASP A 88 -4.62 4.78 -16.99
CA ASP A 88 -3.34 4.04 -17.10
C ASP A 88 -2.60 3.63 -15.81
N GLY A 89 -3.20 3.85 -14.64
CA GLY A 89 -2.64 3.34 -13.39
C GLY A 89 -3.01 1.88 -13.05
N ARG A 90 -2.58 1.45 -11.86
CA ARG A 90 -2.85 0.10 -11.33
C ARG A 90 -4.35 -0.15 -11.11
N SER A 91 -4.77 -1.41 -11.24
CA SER A 91 -6.11 -1.84 -10.86
C SER A 91 -6.29 -1.78 -9.34
N GLN A 92 -7.48 -1.35 -8.89
CA GLN A 92 -7.84 -1.38 -7.48
C GLN A 92 -8.28 -2.78 -7.02
N LEU A 93 -8.04 -3.09 -5.76
CA LEU A 93 -8.59 -4.28 -5.11
C LEU A 93 -10.07 -4.11 -4.77
N SER A 94 -10.77 -5.25 -4.72
CA SER A 94 -12.13 -5.34 -4.22
C SER A 94 -12.10 -5.93 -2.81
N ALA A 95 -12.37 -5.12 -1.78
CA ALA A 95 -12.39 -5.58 -0.39
C ALA A 95 -13.33 -6.79 -0.20
N THR A 96 -14.48 -6.80 -0.88
CA THR A 96 -15.43 -7.92 -0.86
C THR A 96 -14.88 -9.22 -1.44
N LYS A 97 -13.88 -9.15 -2.35
CA LYS A 97 -13.22 -10.34 -2.89
C LYS A 97 -12.10 -10.81 -1.97
N VAL A 98 -11.29 -9.86 -1.48
CA VAL A 98 -10.14 -10.15 -0.60
C VAL A 98 -10.61 -10.76 0.72
N TYR A 99 -11.66 -10.20 1.31
CA TYR A 99 -12.15 -10.62 2.64
C TYR A 99 -13.28 -11.65 2.59
N LYS A 100 -13.49 -12.30 1.44
CA LYS A 100 -14.55 -13.29 1.29
C LYS A 100 -14.29 -14.48 2.22
N GLY A 101 -15.24 -14.77 3.12
CA GLY A 101 -15.16 -15.92 4.03
C GLY A 101 -14.29 -15.72 5.25
N ILE A 102 -13.83 -14.49 5.51
CA ILE A 102 -13.09 -14.12 6.72
C ILE A 102 -14.08 -13.72 7.82
N GLU A 103 -13.88 -14.23 9.03
CA GLU A 103 -14.67 -13.90 10.24
C GLU A 103 -14.30 -12.52 10.81
N GLU A 104 -15.03 -12.02 11.82
CA GLU A 104 -14.72 -10.77 12.57
C GLU A 104 -14.79 -9.44 11.76
N ASP A 105 -15.83 -9.26 10.94
CA ASP A 105 -16.13 -8.03 10.16
C ASP A 105 -14.91 -7.24 9.61
N PRO A 106 -14.08 -7.86 8.76
CA PRO A 106 -12.92 -7.20 8.14
C PRO A 106 -13.34 -6.08 7.18
N ILE A 107 -14.55 -6.15 6.61
CA ILE A 107 -15.08 -5.12 5.70
C ILE A 107 -15.42 -3.84 6.48
N GLY A 108 -16.06 -3.96 7.64
CA GLY A 108 -16.30 -2.83 8.54
C GLY A 108 -15.00 -2.16 8.95
N CYS A 109 -14.00 -2.95 9.37
CA CYS A 109 -12.67 -2.45 9.72
C CYS A 109 -11.98 -1.76 8.53
N HIS A 110 -11.99 -2.39 7.35
CA HIS A 110 -11.47 -1.81 6.11
C HIS A 110 -12.10 -0.44 5.83
N ASN A 111 -13.43 -0.35 5.88
CA ASN A 111 -14.16 0.88 5.62
C ASN A 111 -13.74 2.00 6.59
N LYS A 112 -13.46 1.68 7.85
CA LYS A 112 -12.97 2.64 8.84
C LYS A 112 -11.57 3.17 8.49
N PHE A 113 -10.67 2.34 7.99
CA PHE A 113 -9.36 2.83 7.53
C PHE A 113 -9.44 3.68 6.26
N ILE A 114 -10.33 3.33 5.32
CA ILE A 114 -10.58 4.16 4.14
C ILE A 114 -11.17 5.52 4.56
N GLU A 115 -12.12 5.51 5.50
CA GLU A 115 -12.69 6.72 6.09
C GLU A 115 -11.62 7.56 6.80
N MET A 116 -10.74 6.92 7.58
CA MET A 116 -9.63 7.57 8.28
C MET A 116 -8.71 8.30 7.29
N ARG A 117 -8.27 7.62 6.23
CA ARG A 117 -7.44 8.22 5.18
C ARG A 117 -8.13 9.41 4.52
N ASN A 118 -9.40 9.25 4.15
CA ASN A 118 -10.13 10.25 3.38
C ASN A 118 -10.52 11.47 4.21
N LYS A 119 -11.04 11.29 5.43
CA LYS A 119 -11.71 12.35 6.21
C LYS A 119 -10.90 12.94 7.36
N TYR A 120 -9.73 12.36 7.65
CA TYR A 120 -8.82 12.88 8.66
C TYR A 120 -7.46 13.21 8.06
N PHE A 121 -6.87 12.33 7.24
CA PHE A 121 -5.49 12.54 6.77
C PHE A 121 -5.38 13.33 5.46
N SER A 122 -6.31 13.09 4.52
CA SER A 122 -6.27 13.76 3.21
C SER A 122 -7.13 15.03 3.18
N HIS A 123 -8.19 15.04 3.99
CA HIS A 123 -9.13 16.16 4.11
C HIS A 123 -9.42 16.35 5.59
N ASP A 124 -9.25 17.56 6.12
CA ASP A 124 -9.47 17.89 7.54
C ASP A 124 -10.97 17.98 7.89
N GLU A 125 -11.84 17.21 7.22
CA GLU A 125 -13.29 17.38 7.28
C GLU A 125 -13.80 17.16 8.72
N ASN A 126 -13.31 16.12 9.38
CA ASN A 126 -13.75 15.80 10.74
C ASN A 126 -13.07 16.67 11.79
N ASP A 127 -11.80 17.05 11.59
CA ASP A 127 -11.10 17.98 12.48
C ASP A 127 -11.71 19.40 12.40
N PHE A 128 -12.13 19.81 11.21
CA PHE A 128 -12.89 21.05 11.01
C PHE A 128 -14.22 21.02 11.77
N LYS A 129 -14.99 19.92 11.69
CA LYS A 129 -16.24 19.77 12.47
C LYS A 129 -16.00 19.71 13.98
N ALA A 130 -14.86 19.20 14.41
CA ALA A 130 -14.49 19.10 15.81
C ALA A 130 -14.02 20.45 16.41
N SER A 131 -13.53 21.35 15.56
CA SER A 131 -13.03 22.67 15.98
C SER A 131 -14.08 23.47 16.75
N LYS A 132 -13.68 24.07 17.88
CA LYS A 132 -14.55 24.85 18.77
C LYS A 132 -14.06 26.28 18.92
N LEU A 133 -15.02 27.19 19.11
CA LEU A 133 -14.79 28.58 19.48
C LEU A 133 -15.64 28.87 20.71
N GLY A 134 -15.06 29.49 21.73
CA GLY A 134 -15.75 29.85 22.96
C GLY A 134 -15.55 31.32 23.29
N ALA A 135 -16.59 31.97 23.80
CA ALA A 135 -16.43 33.27 24.43
C ALA A 135 -16.02 33.07 25.90
N ILE A 136 -15.03 33.83 26.36
CA ILE A 136 -14.66 33.91 27.77
C ILE A 136 -15.51 35.02 28.38
N LEU A 137 -16.33 34.68 29.37
CA LEU A 137 -17.20 35.63 30.07
C LEU A 137 -16.66 35.86 31.48
N ASN A 138 -16.57 37.12 31.91
CA ASN A 138 -16.49 37.47 33.32
C ASN A 138 -17.92 37.62 33.84
N ILE A 139 -18.34 36.66 34.67
CA ILE A 139 -19.70 36.59 35.19
C ILE A 139 -19.95 37.70 36.22
N ASP A 140 -18.96 38.00 37.05
CA ASP A 140 -19.06 39.00 38.12
C ASP A 140 -19.19 40.41 37.54
N GLU A 141 -18.39 40.72 36.51
CA GLU A 141 -18.43 42.02 35.82
C GLU A 141 -19.44 42.06 34.66
N ARG A 142 -20.15 40.94 34.41
CA ARG A 142 -21.14 40.77 33.33
C ARG A 142 -20.65 41.23 31.95
N LYS A 143 -19.38 40.96 31.63
CA LYS A 143 -18.76 41.38 30.36
C LYS A 143 -18.00 40.24 29.68
N MET A 144 -17.92 40.31 28.35
CA MET A 144 -17.07 39.41 27.57
C MET A 144 -15.60 39.85 27.70
N MET A 145 -14.72 38.90 27.98
CA MET A 145 -13.30 39.12 28.22
C MET A 145 -12.43 38.77 27.01
N GLY A 146 -12.90 37.86 26.16
CA GLY A 146 -12.19 37.47 24.96
C GLY A 146 -12.79 36.23 24.30
N ILE A 147 -12.04 35.68 23.35
CA ILE A 147 -12.38 34.47 22.62
C ILE A 147 -11.28 33.42 22.85
N ALA A 148 -11.69 32.20 23.19
CA ALA A 148 -10.83 31.03 23.24
C ALA A 148 -11.07 30.14 22.01
N TYR A 149 -9.98 29.61 21.46
CA TYR A 149 -10.00 28.64 20.37
C TYR A 149 -9.09 27.45 20.75
N PRO A 150 -9.62 26.43 21.45
CA PRO A 150 -8.81 25.28 21.83
C PRO A 150 -8.32 24.54 20.58
N GLN A 151 -7.03 24.24 20.53
CA GLN A 151 -6.45 23.39 19.49
C GLN A 151 -6.83 21.93 19.78
N MET A 152 -7.83 21.43 19.06
CA MET A 152 -8.31 20.05 19.17
C MET A 152 -8.18 19.34 17.83
N GLN A 153 -7.64 18.12 17.85
CA GLN A 153 -7.59 17.21 16.70
C GLN A 153 -7.97 15.80 17.16
N ALA A 154 -8.45 14.97 16.24
CA ALA A 154 -8.70 13.57 16.53
C ALA A 154 -7.43 12.86 17.01
N LYS A 155 -7.54 12.10 18.10
CA LYS A 155 -6.52 11.17 18.57
C LYS A 155 -6.99 9.74 18.33
N PHE A 156 -6.09 8.89 17.87
CA PHE A 156 -6.38 7.48 17.62
C PHE A 156 -5.77 6.63 18.73
N ASP A 157 -6.51 5.63 19.21
CA ASP A 157 -5.92 4.59 20.05
C ASP A 157 -5.06 3.69 19.15
N TYR A 158 -3.75 3.85 19.26
CA TYR A 158 -2.81 3.22 18.35
C TYR A 158 -2.71 1.71 18.55
N PHE A 159 -2.83 1.16 19.76
CA PHE A 159 -2.48 -0.25 19.98
C PHE A 159 -3.45 -1.21 19.30
N GLU A 160 -4.74 -1.11 19.60
CA GLU A 160 -5.76 -1.97 18.98
C GLU A 160 -5.89 -1.66 17.48
N THR A 161 -5.86 -0.38 17.12
CA THR A 161 -6.02 0.04 15.72
C THR A 161 -4.86 -0.45 14.84
N ILE A 162 -3.61 -0.42 15.34
CA ILE A 162 -2.46 -0.97 14.62
C ILE A 162 -2.63 -2.47 14.41
N ALA A 163 -3.02 -3.22 15.45
CA ALA A 163 -3.20 -4.66 15.34
C ALA A 163 -4.25 -5.04 14.28
N ILE A 164 -5.38 -4.33 14.24
CA ILE A 164 -6.41 -4.53 13.21
C ILE A 164 -5.84 -4.25 11.81
N LEU A 165 -5.13 -3.12 11.63
CA LEU A 165 -4.56 -2.79 10.31
C LEU A 165 -3.50 -3.80 9.86
N MET A 166 -2.67 -4.30 10.79
CA MET A 166 -1.69 -5.35 10.51
C MET A 166 -2.40 -6.60 9.99
N LYS A 167 -3.45 -7.08 10.69
CA LYS A 167 -4.24 -8.25 10.29
C LYS A 167 -4.85 -8.07 8.90
N LEU A 168 -5.42 -6.89 8.60
CA LEU A 168 -5.95 -6.58 7.27
C LEU A 168 -4.86 -6.59 6.18
N CYS A 169 -3.68 -6.04 6.47
CA CYS A 169 -2.55 -6.06 5.54
C CYS A 169 -2.06 -7.49 5.27
N GLU A 170 -1.96 -8.33 6.29
CA GLU A 170 -1.55 -9.74 6.19
C GLU A 170 -2.54 -10.55 5.37
N ILE A 171 -3.85 -10.44 5.65
CA ILE A 171 -4.90 -11.11 4.87
C ILE A 171 -4.80 -10.70 3.40
N THR A 172 -4.68 -9.40 3.14
CA THR A 172 -4.57 -8.87 1.78
C THR A 172 -3.31 -9.38 1.08
N LYS A 173 -2.18 -9.42 1.80
CA LYS A 173 -0.90 -9.88 1.27
C LYS A 173 -0.94 -11.37 0.91
N ASN A 174 -1.56 -12.20 1.74
CA ASN A 174 -1.76 -13.63 1.46
C ASN A 174 -2.62 -13.82 0.19
N TRP A 175 -3.73 -13.11 0.09
CA TRP A 175 -4.60 -13.15 -1.09
C TRP A 175 -3.85 -12.69 -2.37
N ILE A 176 -3.05 -11.62 -2.26
CA ILE A 176 -2.20 -11.15 -3.37
C ILE A 176 -1.15 -12.20 -3.76
N GLY A 177 -0.56 -12.91 -2.80
CA GLY A 177 0.38 -13.99 -3.07
C GLY A 177 -0.23 -15.08 -3.96
N GLU A 178 -1.43 -15.54 -3.63
CA GLU A 178 -2.16 -16.54 -4.42
C GLU A 178 -2.48 -16.03 -5.83
N GLU A 179 -2.93 -14.77 -5.95
CA GLU A 179 -3.26 -14.17 -7.24
C GLU A 179 -2.01 -13.91 -8.10
N LEU A 180 -0.90 -13.51 -7.49
CA LEU A 180 0.39 -13.37 -8.17
C LEU A 180 0.84 -14.70 -8.74
N ASP A 181 0.74 -15.79 -7.97
CA ASP A 181 1.18 -17.10 -8.43
C ASP A 181 0.33 -17.59 -9.62
N LYS A 182 -0.98 -17.31 -9.63
CA LYS A 182 -1.87 -17.57 -10.78
C LYS A 182 -1.46 -16.75 -12.01
N GLU A 183 -1.28 -15.45 -11.85
CA GLU A 183 -0.94 -14.55 -12.96
C GLU A 183 0.46 -14.87 -13.52
N ILE A 184 1.45 -15.18 -12.67
CA ILE A 184 2.79 -15.62 -13.08
C ILE A 184 2.70 -16.89 -13.92
N GLU A 185 1.87 -17.85 -13.50
CA GLU A 185 1.68 -19.09 -14.24
C GLU A 185 1.02 -18.85 -15.62
N CYS A 186 0.04 -17.96 -15.69
CA CYS A 186 -0.53 -17.52 -16.97
C CYS A 186 0.51 -16.87 -17.89
N VAL A 187 1.37 -15.99 -17.36
CA VAL A 187 2.47 -15.39 -18.14
C VAL A 187 3.47 -16.44 -18.59
N ARG A 188 3.86 -17.36 -17.70
CA ARG A 188 4.79 -18.45 -18.02
C ARG A 188 4.30 -19.27 -19.22
N LEU A 189 3.08 -19.79 -19.15
CA LEU A 189 2.49 -20.58 -20.23
C LEU A 189 2.45 -19.81 -21.55
N TYR A 190 2.12 -18.51 -21.49
CA TYR A 190 2.05 -17.66 -22.67
C TYR A 190 3.42 -17.33 -23.28
N VAL A 191 4.43 -17.14 -22.44
CA VAL A 191 5.82 -16.89 -22.86
C VAL A 191 6.42 -18.17 -23.45
N GLU A 192 6.18 -19.33 -22.85
CA GLU A 192 6.65 -20.63 -23.33
C GLU A 192 6.12 -20.97 -24.73
N GLN A 193 4.85 -20.67 -25.02
CA GLN A 193 4.24 -20.89 -26.33
C GLN A 193 4.94 -20.16 -27.49
N ARG A 194 5.78 -19.16 -27.20
CA ARG A 194 6.53 -18.43 -28.24
C ARG A 194 7.79 -19.15 -28.71
N GLY A 195 8.29 -20.10 -27.92
CA GLY A 195 9.55 -20.79 -28.19
C GLY A 195 10.79 -19.92 -27.96
N PHE A 196 11.95 -20.58 -27.82
CA PHE A 196 13.22 -19.95 -27.47
C PHE A 196 13.65 -18.86 -28.46
N ASP A 197 13.57 -19.12 -29.77
CA ASP A 197 14.11 -18.20 -30.78
C ASP A 197 13.46 -16.81 -30.71
N LYS A 198 12.14 -16.78 -30.48
CA LYS A 198 11.40 -15.53 -30.32
C LYS A 198 11.80 -14.80 -29.04
N LEU A 199 11.97 -15.52 -27.93
CA LEU A 199 12.38 -14.95 -26.64
C LEU A 199 13.84 -14.46 -26.68
N ASN A 200 14.72 -15.16 -27.37
CA ASN A 200 16.12 -14.76 -27.52
C ASN A 200 16.27 -13.47 -28.35
N GLY A 201 15.28 -13.14 -29.19
CA GLY A 201 15.18 -11.87 -29.88
C GLY A 201 14.69 -10.70 -29.02
N TYR A 202 14.24 -10.94 -27.78
CA TYR A 202 13.83 -9.87 -26.88
C TYR A 202 15.04 -9.09 -26.35
N LYS A 203 14.77 -7.82 -26.01
CA LYS A 203 15.76 -6.94 -25.40
C LYS A 203 16.10 -7.45 -24.00
N ASP A 204 17.34 -7.25 -23.58
CA ASP A 204 17.72 -7.50 -22.19
C ASP A 204 16.97 -6.53 -21.28
N LEU A 205 16.56 -7.03 -20.11
CA LEU A 205 15.85 -6.26 -19.11
C LEU A 205 16.79 -5.22 -18.49
N LYS A 206 16.39 -3.95 -18.57
CA LYS A 206 17.10 -2.81 -18.00
C LYS A 206 16.21 -2.07 -17.02
N ILE A 207 16.82 -1.52 -15.98
CA ILE A 207 16.17 -0.53 -15.13
C ILE A 207 16.46 0.83 -15.74
N SER A 208 15.41 1.62 -15.98
CA SER A 208 15.58 3.01 -16.34
C SER A 208 16.23 3.72 -15.15
N ASN A 209 17.44 4.24 -15.31
CA ASN A 209 17.97 5.21 -14.36
C ASN A 209 17.04 6.43 -14.42
N THR A 210 16.17 6.56 -13.42
CA THR A 210 15.50 7.84 -13.10
C THR A 210 16.53 8.88 -12.72
#